data_AF-K8X5Y2-F1
#
_entry.id   AF-K8X5Y2-F1
#
_cell.length_a   1.000
_cell.length_b   1.000
_cell.length_c   1.000
_cell.angle_alpha   90.00
_cell.angle_beta   90.00
_cell.angle_gamma   90.00
#
_symmetry.space_group_name_H-M   'P 1'
#
loop_
_entity.id
_entity.type
_entity.pdbx_description
1 polymer ?
#
loop_
_entity_poly.entity_id
_entity_poly.type
_entity_poly.pdbx_seq_one_letter_code
_entity_poly.pdbx_strand_id
1 'polypeptide(L)' 'PPIRSATPPEWNFCTGGPTHAPRFTATVHLAGHTATADATTKTAAKTVPATALIETLSDSAKNDGCLR' A
#
# COMPACT_ATOMS: atom_id res chain seq x y z
N PRO A 1 -8.98 -27.18 -9.88
CA PRO A 1 -8.77 -25.78 -10.35
C PRO A 1 -7.44 -25.20 -9.83
N PRO A 2 -6.66 -24.46 -10.64
CA PRO A 2 -5.48 -23.79 -10.12
C PRO A 2 -5.94 -22.64 -9.22
N ILE A 3 -5.53 -22.69 -7.96
CA ILE A 3 -5.64 -21.57 -7.02
C ILE A 3 -4.90 -20.39 -7.66
N ARG A 4 -5.62 -19.29 -7.95
CA ARG A 4 -5.01 -18.08 -8.53
C ARG A 4 -3.94 -17.59 -7.55
N SER A 5 -2.68 -17.73 -7.92
CA SER A 5 -1.54 -17.25 -7.14
C SER A 5 -1.56 -15.73 -7.13
N ALA A 6 -2.12 -15.12 -6.09
CA ALA A 6 -2.02 -13.68 -5.92
C ALA A 6 -0.56 -13.32 -5.60
N THR A 7 0.03 -12.39 -6.37
CA THR A 7 1.35 -11.86 -6.04
C THR A 7 1.27 -11.13 -4.70
N PRO A 8 2.13 -11.48 -3.72
CA PRO A 8 2.13 -10.80 -2.43
C PRO A 8 2.58 -9.34 -2.60
N PRO A 9 2.06 -8.40 -1.78
CA PRO A 9 2.51 -7.03 -1.79
C PRO A 9 3.94 -6.92 -1.25
N GLU A 10 4.77 -6.11 -1.90
CA GLU A 10 6.10 -5.78 -1.44
C GLU A 10 6.03 -4.54 -0.54
N TRP A 11 6.61 -4.64 0.66
CA TRP A 11 6.57 -3.59 1.67
C TRP A 11 7.96 -3.12 2.02
N ASN A 12 8.15 -1.80 2.00
CA ASN A 12 9.33 -1.14 2.52
C ASN A 12 8.95 -0.23 3.71
N PHE A 13 9.69 -0.33 4.80
CA PHE A 13 9.47 0.46 6.01
C PHE A 13 10.74 1.20 6.40
N CYS A 14 10.64 2.51 6.51
CA CYS A 14 11.70 3.36 7.02
C CYS A 14 11.23 4.03 8.31
N THR A 15 12.09 4.06 9.31
CA THR A 15 11.87 4.86 10.52
C THR A 15 13.00 5.87 10.59
N GLY A 16 12.64 7.15 10.65
CA GLY A 16 13.57 8.25 10.80
C GLY A 16 13.08 9.24 11.86
N GLY A 17 13.72 10.40 11.90
CA GLY A 17 13.37 11.47 12.82
C GLY A 17 14.06 11.39 14.19
N PRO A 18 13.91 12.44 15.02
CA PRO A 18 14.50 12.50 16.35
C PRO A 18 13.96 11.41 17.28
N THR A 19 14.76 10.99 18.27
CA THR A 19 14.33 10.03 19.30
C THR A 19 13.03 10.44 20.00
N HIS A 20 12.78 11.74 20.14
CA HIS A 20 11.56 12.30 20.75
C HIS A 20 10.40 12.51 19.76
N ALA A 21 10.61 12.34 18.46
CA ALA A 21 9.61 12.54 17.42
C ALA A 21 9.86 11.57 16.24
N PRO A 22 9.68 10.25 16.46
CA PRO A 22 9.93 9.27 15.42
C PRO A 22 8.92 9.45 14.28
N ARG A 23 9.43 9.30 13.06
CA ARG A 23 8.67 9.39 11.82
C ARG A 23 8.78 8.06 11.10
N PHE A 24 7.63 7.48 10.79
CA PHE A 24 7.50 6.20 10.13
C PHE A 24 7.02 6.44 8.70
N THR A 25 7.79 5.96 7.75
CA THR A 25 7.41 5.96 6.34
C THR A 25 7.23 4.53 5.91
N ALA A 26 6.09 4.22 5.28
CA ALA A 26 5.91 2.94 4.63
C ALA A 26 5.56 3.13 3.18
N THR A 27 6.12 2.27 2.34
CA THR A 27 5.80 2.16 0.94
C THR A 27 5.37 0.73 0.66
N VAL A 28 4.27 0.58 -0.08
CA VAL A 28 3.78 -0.71 -0.53
C VAL A 28 3.60 -0.70 -2.04
N HIS A 29 4.07 -1.77 -2.67
CA HIS A 29 3.96 -2.01 -4.10
C HIS A 29 3.13 -3.27 -4.34
N LEU A 30 2.05 -3.17 -5.11
CA LEU A 30 1.18 -4.30 -5.45
C LEU A 30 0.54 -4.11 -6.82
N ALA A 31 0.63 -5.13 -7.69
CA ALA A 31 -0.01 -5.15 -9.01
C ALA A 31 0.33 -3.91 -9.88
N GLY A 32 1.56 -3.42 -9.81
CA GLY A 32 2.01 -2.22 -10.55
C GLY A 32 1.60 -0.89 -9.90
N HIS A 33 0.82 -0.91 -8.82
CA HIS A 33 0.47 0.26 -8.04
C HIS A 33 1.42 0.42 -6.86
N THR A 34 1.69 1.67 -6.50
CA THR A 34 2.54 2.03 -5.37
C THR A 34 1.84 3.06 -4.51
N ALA A 35 1.81 2.85 -3.20
CA ALA A 35 1.35 3.84 -2.24
C ALA A 35 2.41 4.05 -1.15
N THR A 36 2.64 5.32 -0.81
CA THR A 36 3.55 5.72 0.27
C THR A 36 2.79 6.55 1.28
N ALA A 37 3.02 6.27 2.56
CA ALA A 37 2.48 7.07 3.65
C ALA A 37 3.56 7.40 4.67
N ASP A 38 3.42 8.60 5.21
CA ASP A 38 4.18 9.10 6.33
C ASP A 38 3.28 9.22 7.55
N ALA A 39 3.73 8.73 8.70
CA ALA A 39 3.02 8.86 9.96
C ALA A 39 3.95 8.91 11.16
N THR A 40 3.45 9.42 12.28
CA THR A 40 4.13 9.38 13.59
C THR A 40 3.95 8.04 14.31
N THR A 41 3.16 7.12 13.75
CA THR A 41 2.94 5.78 14.31
C THR A 41 3.11 4.69 13.25
N LYS A 42 3.67 3.56 13.66
CA LYS A 42 3.87 2.39 12.80
C LYS A 42 2.56 1.82 12.22
N THR A 43 1.47 1.90 12.98
CA THR A 43 0.15 1.43 12.54
C THR A 43 -0.39 2.30 11.41
N ALA A 44 -0.40 3.63 11.58
CA ALA A 44 -0.86 4.53 10.53
C ALA A 44 0.03 4.42 9.27
N ALA A 45 1.35 4.32 9.45
CA ALA A 45 2.26 4.10 8.33
C ALA A 45 1.93 2.82 7.54
N LYS A 46 1.43 1.75 8.17
CA LYS A 46 0.99 0.52 7.49
C LYS A 46 -0.41 0.63 6.89
N THR A 47 -1.35 1.18 7.64
CA THR A 47 -2.77 1.18 7.28
C THR A 47 -3.07 2.19 6.18
N VAL A 48 -2.55 3.41 6.28
CA VAL A 48 -2.84 4.47 5.29
C VAL A 48 -2.50 4.06 3.86
N PRO A 49 -1.29 3.54 3.55
CA PRO A 49 -0.96 3.19 2.18
C PRO A 49 -1.60 1.85 1.77
N ALA A 50 -1.91 0.95 2.71
CA ALA A 50 -2.70 -0.25 2.42
C ALA A 50 -4.12 0.11 1.98
N THR A 51 -4.81 0.98 2.72
CA THR A 51 -6.15 1.44 2.38
C THR A 51 -6.16 2.15 1.03
N ALA A 52 -5.22 3.07 0.80
CA ALA A 52 -5.09 3.76 -0.48
C ALA A 52 -4.88 2.79 -1.65
N LEU A 53 -4.07 1.74 -1.46
CA LEU A 53 -3.91 0.69 -2.47
C LEU A 53 -5.17 -0.12 -2.68
N ILE A 54 -5.89 -0.51 -1.62
CA ILE A 54 -7.13 -1.27 -1.73
C ILE A 54 -8.19 -0.48 -2.50
N GLU A 55 -8.32 0.82 -2.20
CA GLU A 55 -9.22 1.72 -2.92
C GLU A 55 -8.81 1.84 -4.39
N THR A 56 -7.53 2.12 -4.65
CA THR A 56 -6.99 2.22 -6.02
C THR A 56 -7.23 0.93 -6.83
N LEU A 57 -6.97 -0.23 -6.23
CA LEU A 57 -7.16 -1.54 -6.87
C LEU A 57 -8.64 -1.88 -7.05
N SER A 58 -9.48 -1.48 -6.12
CA SER A 58 -10.93 -1.69 -6.19
C SER A 58 -11.59 -0.77 -7.21
N ASP A 59 -11.00 0.38 -7.51
CA ASP A 59 -11.43 1.28 -8.58
C ASP A 59 -10.83 0.90 -9.93
N SER A 60 -9.57 0.44 -9.98
CA SER A 60 -8.98 -0.05 -11.23
C SER A 60 -9.68 -1.30 -11.76
N ALA A 61 -10.07 -2.23 -10.89
CA ALA A 61 -10.86 -3.40 -11.30
C ALA A 61 -12.22 -3.04 -11.96
N LYS A 62 -12.75 -1.83 -11.75
CA LYS A 62 -13.98 -1.38 -12.42
C LYS A 62 -13.70 -0.83 -13.83
N ASN A 63 -12.50 -0.33 -14.09
CA ASN A 63 -12.16 0.27 -15.39
C ASN A 63 -11.76 -0.78 -16.45
N ASP A 64 -11.28 -1.96 -16.03
CA ASP A 64 -10.98 -3.11 -16.91
C ASP A 64 -12.25 -3.76 -17.53
N GLY A 65 -13.44 -3.35 -17.08
CA GLY A 65 -14.74 -3.85 -17.54
C GLY A 65 -15.45 -2.96 -18.57
N CYS A 66 -14.92 -1.79 -18.93
CA CYS A 66 -15.59 -0.83 -19.83
C CYS A 66 -14.83 -0.64 -21.15
N LEU A 67 -14.55 -1.75 -21.84
CA LEU A 67 -14.40 -1.78 -23.29
C LEU A 67 -15.45 -2.76 -23.82
N ARG A 68 -16.71 -2.33 -23.83
CA ARG A 68 -17.77 -3.02 -24.58
C ARG A 68 -18.71 -2.01 -25.23
#